data_AF-A0A5J4VBM4-F1
#
_entry.id   AF-A0A5J4VBM4-F1
#
_cell.length_a   1.000
_cell.length_b   1.000
_cell.length_c   1.000
_cell.angle_alpha   90.00
_cell.angle_beta   90.00
_cell.angle_gamma   90.00
#
_symmetry.space_group_name_H-M   'P 1'
#
loop_
_entity.id
_entity.type
_entity.pdbx_description
1 polymer ?
#
loop_
_entity_poly.entity_id
_entity_poly.type
_entity_poly.pdbx_seq_one_letter_code
_entity_poly.pdbx_strand_id
1 'polypeptide(L)'
;MADLIRLLSHDDDIIVQDGIATIFNLLFAGASKDTLRAPHPLFDEMQRIGGINQFAKIFRSGTPKAKCISAMFIARLYRGKKMDNTQLNKQIIEQVMDLSEKKPDHWAYKAAQLVMEEIEAL
;
A
#
# COMPACT_ATOMS: atom_id res chain seq x y z
N MET A 1 5.80 -10.23 -10.17
CA MET A 1 4.87 -9.12 -9.81
C MET A 1 3.62 -9.13 -10.70
N ALA A 2 3.77 -9.15 -12.02
CA ALA A 2 2.64 -9.15 -12.97
C ALA A 2 1.60 -10.25 -12.70
N ASP A 3 2.00 -11.49 -12.44
CA ASP A 3 1.05 -12.58 -12.16
C ASP A 3 0.27 -12.38 -10.86
N LEU A 4 0.92 -11.86 -9.81
CA LEU A 4 0.25 -11.53 -8.55
C LEU A 4 -0.79 -10.42 -8.73
N ILE A 5 -0.49 -9.45 -9.58
CA ILE A 5 -1.41 -8.35 -9.91
C ILE A 5 -2.65 -8.85 -10.67
N ARG A 6 -2.52 -9.91 -11.47
CA ARG A 6 -3.67 -10.53 -12.13
C ARG A 6 -4.65 -11.15 -11.11
N LEU A 7 -4.16 -11.62 -9.96
CA LEU A 7 -5.01 -12.13 -8.87
C LEU A 7 -5.94 -11.05 -8.31
N LEU A 8 -5.57 -9.77 -8.42
CA LEU A 8 -6.38 -8.64 -7.96
C LEU A 8 -7.62 -8.36 -8.82
N SER A 9 -7.73 -9.02 -9.98
CA SER A 9 -8.89 -8.97 -10.88
C SER A 9 -9.68 -10.27 -10.90
N HIS A 10 -9.42 -11.18 -9.95
CA HIS A 10 -10.16 -12.44 -9.87
C HIS A 10 -11.58 -12.20 -9.31
N ASP A 11 -12.55 -13.00 -9.75
CA ASP A 11 -13.94 -12.88 -9.30
C ASP A 11 -14.17 -13.41 -7.88
N ASP A 12 -13.25 -14.25 -7.41
CA ASP A 12 -13.23 -14.79 -6.04
C ASP A 12 -12.50 -13.81 -5.09
N ASP A 13 -13.27 -13.27 -4.14
CA ASP A 13 -12.78 -12.34 -3.12
C ASP A 13 -11.67 -12.92 -2.24
N ILE A 14 -11.64 -14.23 -2.00
CA ILE A 14 -10.58 -14.89 -1.22
C ILE A 14 -9.27 -14.82 -2.01
N ILE A 15 -9.31 -15.13 -3.30
CA ILE A 15 -8.12 -15.06 -4.17
C ILE A 15 -7.62 -13.63 -4.28
N VAL A 16 -8.52 -12.65 -4.40
CA VAL A 16 -8.13 -11.23 -4.39
C VAL A 16 -7.46 -10.87 -3.06
N GLN A 17 -8.03 -11.28 -1.93
CA GLN A 17 -7.46 -11.01 -0.61
C GLN A 17 -6.08 -11.65 -0.41
N ASP A 18 -5.90 -12.90 -0.83
CA ASP A 18 -4.62 -13.60 -0.74
C ASP A 18 -3.56 -12.97 -1.65
N GLY A 19 -3.96 -12.54 -2.86
CA GLY A 19 -3.12 -11.77 -3.76
C GLY A 19 -2.66 -10.45 -3.12
N ILE A 20 -3.59 -9.69 -2.53
CA ILE A 20 -3.31 -8.45 -1.81
C ILE A 20 -2.35 -8.72 -0.63
N ALA A 21 -2.61 -9.74 0.19
CA ALA A 21 -1.79 -10.07 1.35
C ALA A 21 -0.37 -10.52 0.96
N THR A 22 -0.25 -11.29 -0.12
CA THR A 22 1.04 -11.74 -0.65
C THR A 22 1.85 -10.55 -1.16
N ILE A 23 1.23 -9.67 -1.95
CA ILE A 23 1.86 -8.46 -2.45
C ILE A 23 2.29 -7.54 -1.30
N PHE A 24 1.44 -7.41 -0.27
CA PHE A 24 1.76 -6.66 0.93
C PHE A 24 2.98 -7.27 1.63
N ASN A 25 2.99 -8.56 1.93
CA ASN A 25 4.14 -9.21 2.56
C ASN A 25 5.44 -9.02 1.76
N LEU A 26 5.38 -9.02 0.43
CA LEU A 26 6.54 -8.74 -0.44
C LEU A 26 7.04 -7.30 -0.36
N LEU A 27 6.17 -6.30 -0.17
CA LEU A 27 6.58 -4.91 0.04
C LEU A 27 7.25 -4.66 1.39
N PHE A 28 6.89 -5.45 2.40
CA PHE A 28 7.41 -5.29 3.76
C PHE A 28 8.57 -6.25 4.04
N ALA A 29 8.76 -7.27 3.21
CA ALA A 29 9.95 -8.13 3.23
C ALA A 29 11.18 -7.36 2.74
N GLY A 30 12.25 -7.35 3.54
CA GLY A 30 13.55 -6.82 3.13
C GLY A 30 13.70 -5.28 3.17
N ALA A 31 12.73 -4.55 3.73
CA ALA A 31 12.89 -3.11 3.94
C ALA A 31 13.92 -2.83 5.03
N SER A 32 15.18 -2.56 4.65
CA SER A 32 16.19 -2.03 5.56
C SER A 32 15.97 -0.53 5.79
N LYS A 33 16.16 -0.08 7.04
CA LYS A 33 16.04 1.34 7.44
C LYS A 33 16.96 2.27 6.62
N ASP A 34 18.00 1.73 6.00
CA ASP A 34 18.95 2.49 5.17
C ASP A 34 18.37 2.93 3.83
N THR A 35 17.22 2.40 3.42
CA THR A 35 16.62 2.67 2.10
C THR A 35 15.41 3.61 2.14
N LEU A 36 15.08 4.18 3.30
CA LEU A 36 13.86 4.98 3.54
C LEU A 36 13.81 6.30 2.75
N ARG A 37 14.96 6.82 2.32
CA ARG A 37 15.04 8.07 1.53
C ARG A 37 14.91 7.86 0.03
N ALA A 38 14.84 6.61 -0.43
CA ALA A 38 14.71 6.27 -1.84
C ALA A 38 13.33 5.65 -2.12
N PRO A 39 12.79 5.86 -3.34
CA PRO A 39 11.59 5.19 -3.81
C PRO A 39 11.65 3.69 -3.57
N HIS A 40 10.50 3.07 -3.30
CA HIS A 40 10.45 1.62 -3.16
C HIS A 40 10.98 0.95 -4.45
N PRO A 41 11.82 -0.11 -4.39
CA PRO A 41 12.37 -0.77 -5.60
C PRO A 41 11.31 -1.27 -6.59
N LEU A 42 10.09 -1.50 -6.10
CA LEU A 42 8.94 -1.93 -6.91
C LEU A 42 8.15 -0.77 -7.54
N PHE A 43 8.48 0.50 -7.25
CA PHE A 43 7.73 1.65 -7.74
C PHE A 43 7.64 1.67 -9.28
N ASP A 44 8.80 1.61 -9.96
CA ASP A 44 8.84 1.73 -11.42
C ASP A 44 8.15 0.54 -12.12
N GLU A 45 8.31 -0.67 -11.56
CA GLU A 45 7.63 -1.86 -12.09
C GLU A 45 6.11 -1.77 -11.88
N MET A 46 5.65 -1.33 -10.70
CA MET A 46 4.23 -1.14 -10.41
C MET A 46 3.60 -0.03 -11.25
N GLN A 47 4.36 1.02 -11.57
CA GLN A 47 3.94 2.05 -12.52
C GLN A 47 3.81 1.46 -13.93
N ARG A 48 4.82 0.72 -14.39
CA ARG A 48 4.88 0.14 -15.75
C ARG A 48 3.72 -0.82 -16.04
N ILE A 49 3.37 -1.66 -15.06
CA ILE A 49 2.31 -2.66 -15.23
C ILE A 49 0.92 -2.16 -14.82
N GLY A 50 0.78 -0.86 -14.53
CA GLY A 50 -0.50 -0.26 -14.14
C GLY A 50 -1.01 -0.69 -12.75
N GLY A 51 -0.15 -1.29 -11.94
CA GLY A 51 -0.51 -1.81 -10.62
C GLY A 51 -0.96 -0.73 -9.64
N ILE A 52 -0.35 0.46 -9.69
CA ILE A 52 -0.79 1.61 -8.86
C ILE A 52 -2.26 1.95 -9.13
N ASN A 53 -2.69 1.96 -10.40
CA ASN A 53 -4.08 2.24 -10.78
C ASN A 53 -5.03 1.15 -10.28
N GLN A 54 -4.58 -0.10 -10.27
CA GLN A 54 -5.40 -1.22 -9.79
C GLN A 54 -5.59 -1.17 -8.27
N PHE A 55 -4.54 -0.89 -7.51
CA PHE A 55 -4.67 -0.66 -6.07
C PHE A 55 -5.51 0.59 -5.77
N ALA A 56 -5.42 1.65 -6.58
CA ALA A 56 -6.29 2.82 -6.45
C ALA A 56 -7.77 2.48 -6.69
N LYS A 57 -8.07 1.56 -7.63
CA LYS A 57 -9.43 1.04 -7.85
C LYS A 57 -9.91 0.26 -6.62
N ILE A 58 -9.10 -0.64 -6.08
CA ILE A 58 -9.43 -1.43 -4.88
C ILE A 58 -9.63 -0.50 -3.67
N PHE A 59 -8.82 0.53 -3.51
CA PHE A 59 -9.00 1.53 -2.46
C PHE A 59 -10.38 2.22 -2.52
N ARG A 60 -10.90 2.46 -3.73
CA ARG A 60 -12.22 3.10 -3.89
C ARG A 60 -13.39 2.15 -3.63
N SER A 61 -13.32 0.92 -4.16
CA SER A 61 -14.50 0.03 -4.23
C SER A 61 -14.33 -1.35 -3.56
N GLY A 62 -13.18 -1.65 -2.98
CA GLY A 62 -12.91 -2.94 -2.34
C GLY A 62 -13.56 -3.10 -0.96
N THR A 63 -13.39 -4.27 -0.36
CA THR A 63 -13.80 -4.53 1.03
C THR A 63 -13.04 -3.62 2.00
N PRO A 64 -13.55 -3.36 3.22
CA PRO A 64 -12.86 -2.51 4.19
C PRO A 64 -11.40 -2.91 4.42
N LYS A 65 -11.13 -4.22 4.55
CA LYS A 65 -9.76 -4.75 4.69
C LYS A 65 -8.92 -4.49 3.45
N ALA A 66 -9.45 -4.74 2.24
CA ALA A 66 -8.74 -4.51 0.99
C ALA A 66 -8.40 -3.03 0.77
N LYS A 67 -9.29 -2.12 1.19
CA LYS A 67 -9.04 -0.67 1.17
C LYS A 67 -7.88 -0.29 2.08
N CYS A 68 -7.85 -0.79 3.32
CA CYS A 68 -6.75 -0.55 4.25
C CYS A 68 -5.41 -1.02 3.67
N ILE A 69 -5.36 -2.24 3.11
CA ILE A 69 -4.12 -2.77 2.54
C ILE A 69 -3.71 -1.97 1.30
N SER A 70 -4.64 -1.61 0.43
CA SER A 70 -4.36 -0.83 -0.78
C SER A 70 -3.81 0.56 -0.46
N ALA A 71 -4.36 1.21 0.57
CA ALA A 71 -3.86 2.50 1.05
C ALA A 71 -2.40 2.39 1.52
N MET A 72 -2.11 1.43 2.41
CA MET A 72 -0.74 1.19 2.91
C MET A 72 0.23 0.80 1.77
N PHE A 73 -0.23 -0.01 0.81
CA PHE A 73 0.56 -0.42 -0.35
C PHE A 73 0.97 0.79 -1.20
N ILE A 74 0.00 1.63 -1.59
CA ILE A 74 0.28 2.81 -2.42
C ILE A 74 1.18 3.78 -1.64
N ALA A 75 0.84 4.11 -0.40
CA ALA A 75 1.62 4.97 0.47
C ALA A 75 3.10 4.53 0.54
N ARG A 76 3.34 3.24 0.77
CA ARG A 76 4.70 2.68 0.87
C ARG A 76 5.48 2.69 -0.45
N LEU A 77 4.82 2.51 -1.59
CA LEU A 77 5.48 2.66 -2.88
C LEU A 77 6.08 4.07 -3.04
N TYR A 78 5.35 5.08 -2.58
CA TYR A 78 5.77 6.48 -2.62
C TYR A 78 6.78 6.87 -1.53
N ARG A 79 7.29 5.95 -0.70
CA ARG A 79 8.33 6.34 0.28
C ARG A 79 9.49 7.06 -0.41
N GLY A 80 10.07 8.07 0.21
CA GLY A 80 11.15 8.86 -0.40
C GLY A 80 10.75 9.61 -1.69
N LYS A 81 9.45 9.65 -2.04
CA LYS A 81 8.87 10.49 -3.09
C LYS A 81 7.68 11.27 -2.51
N LYS A 82 7.53 12.52 -2.95
CA LYS A 82 6.32 13.28 -2.62
C LYS A 82 5.14 12.71 -3.40
N MET A 83 4.07 12.34 -2.71
CA MET A 83 2.78 12.09 -3.35
C MET A 83 2.19 13.42 -3.83
N ASP A 84 1.68 13.45 -5.06
CA ASP A 84 1.02 14.64 -5.59
C ASP A 84 -0.17 15.05 -4.72
N ASN A 85 -0.50 16.34 -4.68
CA ASN A 85 -1.59 16.88 -3.87
C ASN A 85 -2.98 16.62 -4.49
N THR A 86 -3.23 15.38 -4.90
CA THR A 86 -4.51 14.93 -5.46
C THR A 86 -5.47 14.52 -4.34
N GLN A 87 -6.77 14.61 -4.59
CA GLN A 87 -7.79 14.16 -3.63
C GLN A 87 -7.60 12.68 -3.24
N LEU A 88 -7.18 11.84 -4.18
CA LEU A 88 -6.91 10.43 -3.93
C LEU A 88 -5.75 10.24 -2.94
N ASN A 89 -4.64 10.95 -3.13
CA ASN A 89 -3.47 10.83 -2.27
C ASN A 89 -3.75 11.32 -0.85
N LYS A 90 -4.55 12.39 -0.71
CA LYS A 90 -5.03 12.85 0.61
C LYS A 90 -5.82 11.76 1.33
N GLN A 91 -6.79 11.14 0.66
CA GLN A 91 -7.60 10.06 1.23
C GLN A 91 -6.75 8.84 1.61
N ILE A 92 -5.73 8.54 0.83
CA ILE A 92 -4.78 7.46 1.16
C ILE A 92 -4.03 7.79 2.44
N ILE A 93 -3.48 9.00 2.56
CA ILE A 93 -2.74 9.44 3.75
C ILE A 93 -3.66 9.45 4.98
N GLU A 94 -4.87 10.02 4.87
CA GLU A 94 -5.89 10.01 5.93
C GLU A 94 -6.19 8.58 6.39
N GLN A 95 -6.40 7.66 5.44
CA GLN A 95 -6.67 6.26 5.79
C GLN A 95 -5.50 5.60 6.53
N VAL A 96 -4.26 5.88 6.15
CA VAL A 96 -3.06 5.31 6.80
C VAL A 96 -2.86 5.94 8.18
N MET A 97 -3.08 7.25 8.32
CA MET A 97 -3.06 7.96 9.61
C MET A 97 -4.07 7.36 10.59
N ASP A 98 -5.33 7.20 10.16
CA ASP A 98 -6.39 6.56 10.95
C ASP A 98 -6.03 5.14 11.42
N LEU A 99 -5.29 4.39 10.59
CA LEU A 99 -4.82 3.05 10.93
C LEU A 99 -3.64 3.07 11.92
N SER A 100 -2.77 4.08 11.81
CA SER A 100 -1.62 4.27 12.70
C SER A 100 -2.03 4.70 14.11
N GLU A 101 -3.24 5.25 14.27
CA GLU A 101 -3.83 5.64 15.56
C GLU A 101 -4.72 4.56 16.20
N LYS A 102 -4.89 3.40 15.53
CA LYS A 102 -5.65 2.28 16.12
C LYS A 102 -4.96 1.71 17.35
N LYS A 103 -5.71 0.90 18.10
CA LYS A 103 -5.14 0.15 19.22
C LYS A 103 -4.08 -0.86 18.74
N PRO A 104 -3.07 -1.19 19.55
CA PRO A 104 -1.99 -2.10 19.15
C PRO A 104 -2.40 -3.53 18.76
N ASP A 105 -3.60 -3.97 19.16
CA ASP A 105 -4.20 -5.25 18.79
C ASP A 105 -4.81 -5.26 17.39
N HIS A 106 -4.98 -4.09 16.76
CA HIS A 106 -5.45 -4.00 15.39
C HIS A 106 -4.38 -4.51 14.41
N TRP A 107 -4.77 -5.43 13.51
CA TRP A 107 -3.87 -6.13 12.61
C TRP A 107 -2.98 -5.22 11.73
N ALA A 108 -3.47 -4.03 11.37
CA ALA A 108 -2.75 -3.08 10.52
C ALA A 108 -1.91 -2.05 11.28
N TYR A 109 -2.04 -1.95 12.62
CA TYR A 109 -1.51 -0.83 13.40
C TYR A 109 -0.01 -0.64 13.20
N LYS A 110 0.79 -1.70 13.42
CA LYS A 110 2.25 -1.62 13.30
C LYS A 110 2.72 -1.33 11.88
N ALA A 111 2.06 -1.88 10.88
CA ALA A 111 2.39 -1.61 9.50
C ALA A 111 2.06 -0.16 9.12
N ALA A 112 0.93 0.37 9.57
CA ALA A 112 0.54 1.75 9.32
C ALA A 112 1.48 2.75 9.99
N GLN A 113 1.90 2.49 11.25
CA GLN A 113 2.93 3.32 11.91
C GLN A 113 4.23 3.38 11.10
N LEU A 114 4.72 2.22 10.66
CA LEU A 114 5.93 2.17 9.83
C LEU A 114 5.74 2.96 8.53
N VAL A 115 4.60 2.82 7.86
CA VAL A 115 4.34 3.55 6.61
C VAL A 115 4.26 5.06 6.84
N MET A 116 3.68 5.52 7.96
CA MET A 116 3.65 6.95 8.31
C MET A 116 5.06 7.52 8.52
N GLU A 117 5.93 6.82 9.26
CA GLU A 117 7.33 7.23 9.46
C GLU A 117 8.08 7.39 8.12
N GLU A 118 7.72 6.60 7.11
CA GLU A 118 8.34 6.63 5.78
C GLU A 118 7.81 7.74 4.86
N ILE A 119 6.56 8.17 5.06
CA ILE A 119 5.96 9.30 4.31
C ILE A 119 6.35 10.64 4.94
N GLU A 120 6.49 10.71 6.26
CA GLU A 120 6.84 11.91 7.02
C GLU A 120 8.32 12.32 6.89
N ALA A 121 9.18 11.49 6.27
CA ALA A 121 10.58 11.81 6.01
C ALA A 121 10.81 12.87 4.89
N LEU A 122 9.81 13.71 4.59
CA LEU A 122 9.83 14.81 3.62
C LEU A 122 9.71 16.18 4.30
#